data_AF-A0A540WJT2-F1
#
_entry.id   AF-A0A540WJT2-F1
#
_cell.length_a   1.000
_cell.length_b   1.000
_cell.length_c   1.000
_cell.angle_alpha   90.00
_cell.angle_beta   90.00
_cell.angle_gamma   90.00
#
_symmetry.space_group_name_H-M   'P 1'
#
loop_
_entity.id
_entity.type
_entity.pdbx_description
1 polymer ?
#
loop_
_entity_poly.entity_id
_entity_poly.type
_entity_poly.pdbx_seq_one_letter_code
_entity_poly.pdbx_strand_id
1 'polypeptide(L)'
;MSCHFEEDLTAYVDGELPAARREQVASHLGGCTGCRATEALLRHTVARVAELPDFVPSVDTRRAVLAKLDALPMPWWERLRTLLRPAVLVPSAGLAVAVGLALVVVGPGPEAPEELEDPAVMELAANLELVEDYELLGLDSPEDLEVVASLHELEVAQ
;
A
#
# COMPACT_ATOMS: atom_id res chain seq x y z
N MET A 1 8.18 52.59 4.41
CA MET A 1 8.25 51.62 5.52
C MET A 1 8.00 50.26 4.90
N SER A 2 9.03 49.42 4.77
CA SER A 2 8.89 48.08 4.23
C SER A 2 8.24 47.18 5.28
N CYS A 3 7.13 46.51 4.92
CA CYS A 3 6.52 45.55 5.81
C CYS A 3 7.08 44.15 5.53
N HIS A 4 7.65 43.51 6.55
CA HIS A 4 8.32 42.20 6.40
C HIS A 4 7.37 41.06 5.96
N PHE A 5 6.05 41.23 6.13
CA PHE A 5 5.07 40.22 5.75
C PHE A 5 4.62 40.32 4.28
N GLU A 6 5.05 41.35 3.54
CA GLU A 6 4.65 41.52 2.13
C GLU A 6 5.06 40.33 1.25
N GLU A 7 6.24 39.76 1.50
CA GLU A 7 6.77 38.61 0.75
C GLU A 7 5.95 37.33 0.96
N ASP A 8 5.26 37.21 2.10
CA ASP A 8 4.45 36.04 2.45
C ASP A 8 3.03 36.12 1.88
N LEU A 9 2.57 37.27 1.37
CA LEU A 9 1.17 37.48 1.01
C LEU A 9 0.71 36.62 -0.18
N THR A 10 1.56 36.38 -1.17
CA THR A 10 1.23 35.50 -2.30
C THR A 10 1.01 34.07 -1.81
N ALA A 11 1.97 33.51 -1.07
CA ALA A 11 1.85 32.18 -0.48
C ALA A 11 0.69 32.08 0.53
N TYR A 12 0.34 33.17 1.21
CA TYR A 12 -0.84 33.24 2.08
C TYR A 12 -2.14 33.11 1.27
N VAL A 13 -2.26 33.82 0.14
CA VAL A 13 -3.43 33.79 -0.74
C VAL A 13 -3.58 32.41 -1.40
N ASP A 14 -2.47 31.82 -1.85
CA ASP A 14 -2.44 30.50 -2.50
C ASP A 14 -2.60 29.34 -1.49
N GLY A 15 -2.53 29.63 -0.19
CA GLY A 15 -2.68 28.64 0.87
C GLY A 15 -1.43 27.76 1.09
N GLU A 16 -0.27 28.18 0.59
CA GLU A 16 0.98 27.41 0.64
C GLU A 16 1.80 27.62 1.92
N LEU A 17 1.45 28.60 2.74
CA LEU A 17 2.14 28.84 4.01
C LEU A 17 1.90 27.72 5.05
N PRO A 18 2.93 27.33 5.82
CA PRO A 18 2.76 26.51 7.01
C PRO A 18 1.79 27.16 8.01
N ALA A 19 1.04 26.33 8.76
CA ALA A 19 -0.01 26.80 9.66
C ALA A 19 0.45 27.93 10.62
N ALA A 20 1.59 27.75 11.28
CA ALA A 20 2.14 28.75 12.19
C ALA A 20 2.46 30.10 11.50
N ARG A 21 2.95 30.07 10.26
CA ARG A 21 3.25 31.31 9.51
C ARG A 21 1.97 31.97 8.99
N ARG A 22 0.99 31.17 8.57
CA ARG A 22 -0.34 31.64 8.15
C ARG A 22 -1.04 32.39 9.28
N GLU A 23 -0.97 31.90 10.52
CA GLU A 23 -1.52 32.60 11.69
C GLU A 23 -0.82 33.93 11.97
N GLN A 24 0.51 33.98 11.85
CA GLN A 24 1.27 35.23 12.00
C GLN A 24 0.85 36.28 10.96
N VAL A 25 0.73 35.87 9.69
CA VAL A 25 0.26 36.75 8.61
C VAL A 25 -1.18 37.20 8.87
N ALA A 26 -2.08 36.29 9.27
CA ALA A 26 -3.47 36.65 9.59
C ALA A 26 -3.57 37.66 10.73
N SER A 27 -2.80 37.48 11.80
CA SER A 27 -2.69 38.44 12.91
C SER A 27 -2.19 39.80 12.43
N HIS A 28 -1.13 39.80 11.61
CA HIS A 28 -0.58 41.02 11.02
C HIS A 28 -1.59 41.76 10.14
N LEU A 29 -2.36 41.04 9.33
CA LEU A 29 -3.44 41.61 8.52
C LEU A 29 -4.50 42.29 9.40
N GLY A 30 -4.68 41.93 10.67
CA GLY A 30 -5.53 42.69 11.60
C GLY A 30 -5.04 44.13 11.85
N GLY A 31 -3.72 44.35 11.86
CA GLY A 31 -3.11 45.64 12.22
C GLY A 31 -2.63 46.50 11.04
N CYS A 32 -2.31 45.91 9.89
CA CYS A 32 -1.68 46.62 8.77
C CYS A 32 -2.64 46.86 7.59
N THR A 33 -3.00 48.12 7.34
CA THR A 33 -3.85 48.50 6.20
C THR A 33 -3.20 48.24 4.84
N GLY A 34 -1.88 48.44 4.73
CA GLY A 34 -1.13 48.23 3.50
C GLY A 34 -1.16 46.76 3.06
N CYS A 35 -0.77 45.86 3.96
CA CYS A 35 -0.79 44.42 3.68
C CYS A 35 -2.22 43.90 3.41
N ARG A 36 -3.25 44.42 4.09
CA ARG A 36 -4.66 44.10 3.76
C ARG A 36 -5.05 44.52 2.36
N ALA A 37 -4.66 45.72 1.93
CA ALA A 37 -4.98 46.19 0.59
C ALA A 37 -4.29 45.32 -0.48
N THR A 38 -3.03 44.94 -0.24
CA THR A 38 -2.28 44.03 -1.12
C THR A 38 -2.91 42.64 -1.15
N GLU A 39 -3.28 42.08 0.00
CA GLU A 39 -3.94 40.77 0.09
C GLU A 39 -5.28 40.75 -0.66
N ALA A 40 -6.10 41.79 -0.50
CA ALA A 40 -7.36 41.93 -1.24
C ALA A 40 -7.13 42.04 -2.76
N LEU A 41 -6.10 42.78 -3.19
CA LEU A 41 -5.73 42.91 -4.60
C LEU A 41 -5.28 41.56 -5.19
N LEU A 42 -4.48 40.80 -4.46
CA LEU A 42 -4.03 39.46 -4.87
C LEU A 42 -5.22 38.51 -5.01
N ARG A 43 -6.12 38.44 -4.02
CA ARG A 43 -7.33 37.61 -4.10
C ARG A 43 -8.22 37.97 -5.29
N HIS A 44 -8.44 39.27 -5.51
CA HIS A 44 -9.20 39.74 -6.66
C HIS A 44 -8.54 39.33 -7.97
N THR A 45 -7.22 39.45 -8.07
CA THR A 45 -6.47 39.06 -9.27
C THR A 45 -6.61 37.56 -9.55
N VAL A 46 -6.46 36.71 -8.53
CA VAL A 46 -6.65 35.25 -8.64
C VAL A 46 -8.07 34.92 -9.10
N ALA A 47 -9.09 35.56 -8.52
CA ALA A 47 -10.48 35.36 -8.94
C ALA A 47 -10.71 35.73 -10.42
N ARG A 48 -10.11 36.84 -10.89
CA ARG A 48 -10.20 37.27 -12.29
C ARG A 48 -9.50 36.31 -13.25
N VAL A 49 -8.37 35.73 -12.84
CA VAL A 49 -7.66 34.72 -13.64
C VAL A 49 -8.49 33.44 -13.77
N ALA A 50 -9.21 33.05 -12.72
CA ALA A 50 -10.08 31.88 -12.75
C ALA A 50 -11.30 32.02 -13.68
N GLU A 51 -11.67 33.24 -14.07
CA GLU A 51 -12.73 33.50 -15.06
C GLU A 51 -12.25 33.36 -16.52
N LEU A 52 -10.95 33.22 -16.75
CA LEU A 52 -10.42 33.06 -18.11
C LEU A 52 -10.88 31.72 -18.72
N PRO A 53 -11.11 31.67 -20.04
CA PRO A 53 -11.45 30.43 -20.71
C PRO A 53 -10.34 29.40 -20.55
N ASP A 54 -10.74 28.13 -20.42
CA ASP A 54 -9.80 27.01 -20.33
C ASP A 54 -8.81 27.01 -21.50
N PHE A 55 -7.54 26.89 -21.17
CA PHE A 55 -6.49 26.72 -22.17
C PHE A 55 -6.52 25.29 -22.72
N VAL A 56 -6.82 25.15 -24.02
CA VAL A 56 -6.74 23.86 -24.72
C VAL A 56 -5.39 23.77 -25.45
N PRO A 57 -4.45 22.92 -24.99
CA PRO A 57 -3.18 22.74 -25.67
C PRO A 57 -3.37 22.12 -27.06
N SER A 58 -2.52 22.49 -28.01
CA SER A 58 -2.50 21.87 -29.34
C SER A 58 -2.21 20.37 -29.26
N VAL A 59 -2.66 19.61 -30.25
CA VAL A 59 -2.39 18.16 -30.34
C VAL A 59 -0.89 17.88 -30.36
N ASP A 60 -0.10 18.73 -31.01
CA ASP A 60 1.35 18.57 -31.10
C ASP A 60 2.03 18.84 -29.75
N THR A 61 1.62 19.88 -29.03
CA THR A 61 2.10 20.16 -27.66
C THR A 61 1.78 18.98 -26.74
N ARG A 62 0.53 18.48 -26.80
CA ARG A 62 0.11 17.33 -25.99
C ARG A 62 0.97 16.10 -26.29
N ARG A 63 1.19 15.78 -27.57
CA ARG A 63 2.02 14.65 -27.99
C ARG A 63 3.46 14.80 -27.51
N ALA A 64 4.04 15.99 -27.64
CA ALA A 64 5.40 16.27 -27.20
C ALA A 64 5.57 16.11 -25.68
N VAL A 65 4.58 16.55 -24.89
CA VAL A 65 4.60 16.38 -23.43
C VAL A 65 4.48 14.91 -23.05
N LEU A 66 3.54 14.17 -23.65
CA LEU A 66 3.37 12.73 -23.39
C LEU A 66 4.64 11.93 -23.74
N ALA A 67 5.27 12.21 -24.88
CA ALA A 67 6.52 11.57 -25.25
C ALA A 67 7.66 11.81 -24.25
N LYS A 68 7.69 12.99 -23.60
CA LYS A 68 8.67 13.26 -22.52
C LYS A 68 8.35 12.50 -21.25
N LEU A 69 7.07 12.31 -20.92
CA LEU A 69 6.67 11.50 -19.77
C LEU A 69 7.01 10.01 -20.00
N ASP A 70 6.78 9.50 -21.21
CA ASP A 70 7.13 8.12 -21.58
C ASP A 70 8.65 7.86 -21.57
N ALA A 71 9.45 8.91 -21.80
CA ALA A 71 10.91 8.83 -21.76
C ALA A 71 11.50 8.90 -20.34
N LEU A 72 10.69 9.17 -19.31
CA LEU A 72 11.17 9.18 -17.93
C LEU A 72 11.60 7.75 -17.53
N PRO A 73 12.75 7.59 -16.86
CA PRO A 73 13.21 6.27 -16.44
C PRO A 73 12.25 5.71 -15.41
N MET A 74 11.46 4.71 -15.81
CA MET A 74 10.65 3.94 -14.84
C MET A 74 11.56 3.00 -14.05
N PRO A 75 11.44 2.98 -12.71
CA PRO A 75 12.15 2.00 -11.90
C PRO A 75 11.69 0.59 -12.27
N TRP A 76 12.62 -0.36 -12.22
CA TRP A 76 12.40 -1.74 -12.66
C TRP A 76 11.25 -2.44 -11.90
N TRP A 77 10.97 -2.04 -10.66
CA TRP A 77 9.87 -2.60 -9.87
C TRP A 77 8.48 -2.22 -10.41
N GLU A 78 8.31 -1.06 -11.04
CA GLU A 78 7.04 -0.67 -11.67
C GLU A 78 6.76 -1.54 -12.90
N ARG A 79 7.81 -1.85 -13.67
CA ARG A 79 7.73 -2.79 -14.80
C ARG A 79 7.35 -4.19 -14.34
N LEU A 80 7.93 -4.67 -13.25
CA LEU A 80 7.57 -5.98 -12.67
C LEU A 80 6.12 -6.00 -12.17
N ARG A 81 5.66 -4.93 -11.48
CA ARG A 81 4.26 -4.80 -11.04
C ARG A 81 3.27 -4.80 -12.19
N THR A 82 3.61 -4.18 -13.33
CA THR A 82 2.75 -4.24 -14.53
C THR A 82 2.63 -5.64 -15.10
N LEU A 83 3.67 -6.47 -14.99
CA LEU A 83 3.65 -7.86 -15.43
C LEU A 83 2.87 -8.77 -14.46
N LEU A 84 2.89 -8.44 -13.17
CA LEU A 84 2.14 -9.13 -12.10
C LEU A 84 0.68 -8.67 -12.01
N ARG A 85 0.18 -7.83 -12.92
CA ARG A 85 -1.23 -7.43 -12.93
C ARG A 85 -2.11 -8.64 -13.26
N PRO A 86 -3.18 -8.90 -12.49
CA PRO A 86 -4.02 -10.08 -12.67
C PRO A 86 -4.65 -10.14 -14.07
N ALA A 87 -4.94 -9.00 -14.69
CA ALA A 87 -5.45 -8.91 -16.06
C ALA A 87 -4.51 -9.49 -17.14
N VAL A 88 -3.19 -9.58 -16.88
CA VAL A 88 -2.20 -10.16 -17.80
C VAL A 88 -1.95 -11.65 -17.49
N LEU A 89 -2.24 -12.09 -16.25
CA LEU A 89 -2.06 -13.48 -15.80
C LEU A 89 -3.28 -14.39 -16.09
N VAL A 90 -4.46 -13.82 -16.33
CA VAL A 90 -5.66 -14.62 -16.69
C VAL A 90 -5.47 -15.48 -17.96
N PRO A 91 -4.89 -15.00 -19.08
CA PRO A 91 -4.72 -15.84 -20.26
C PRO A 91 -3.66 -16.95 -20.11
N SER A 92 -2.68 -16.81 -19.20
CA SER A 92 -1.64 -17.83 -18.99
C SER A 92 -2.00 -18.88 -17.93
N ALA A 93 -2.90 -18.57 -16.99
CA ALA A 93 -3.36 -19.52 -15.98
C ALA A 93 -4.09 -20.73 -16.58
N GLY A 94 -4.87 -20.54 -17.65
CA GLY A 94 -5.59 -21.63 -18.32
C GLY A 94 -4.66 -22.68 -18.95
N LEU A 95 -3.50 -22.25 -19.45
CA LEU A 95 -2.53 -23.12 -20.10
C LEU A 95 -1.71 -23.92 -19.08
N ALA A 96 -1.36 -23.30 -17.95
CA ALA A 96 -0.66 -23.98 -16.85
C ALA A 96 -1.53 -25.08 -16.20
N VAL A 97 -2.82 -24.81 -15.99
CA VAL A 97 -3.77 -25.82 -15.47
C VAL A 97 -3.93 -26.99 -16.45
N ALA A 98 -4.06 -26.72 -17.75
CA ALA A 98 -4.17 -27.77 -18.75
C ALA A 98 -2.92 -28.67 -18.83
N VAL A 99 -1.71 -28.08 -18.73
CA VAL A 99 -0.44 -28.82 -18.71
C VAL A 99 -0.30 -29.64 -17.43
N GLY A 100 -0.63 -29.06 -16.27
CA GLY A 100 -0.62 -29.77 -14.99
C GLY A 100 -1.57 -30.97 -14.99
N LEU A 101 -2.79 -30.79 -15.49
CA LEU A 101 -3.77 -31.88 -15.61
C LEU A 101 -3.30 -32.97 -16.58
N ALA A 102 -2.70 -32.60 -17.71
CA ALA A 102 -2.15 -33.55 -18.67
C ALA A 102 -0.99 -34.39 -18.07
N LEU A 103 -0.12 -33.78 -17.25
CA LEU A 103 0.96 -34.49 -16.56
C LEU A 103 0.45 -35.46 -15.49
N VAL A 104 -0.64 -35.12 -14.79
CA VAL A 104 -1.28 -36.04 -13.81
C VAL A 104 -1.96 -37.23 -14.51
N VAL A 105 -2.55 -37.02 -15.69
CA VAL A 105 -3.24 -38.08 -16.44
C VAL A 105 -2.28 -39.01 -17.19
N VAL A 106 -1.11 -38.51 -17.62
CA VAL A 106 -0.17 -39.25 -18.47
C VAL A 106 1.09 -39.71 -17.72
N GLY A 107 1.43 -39.09 -16.59
CA GLY A 107 2.59 -39.48 -15.78
C GLY A 107 2.36 -40.80 -15.04
N PRO A 108 3.42 -41.57 -14.74
CA PRO A 108 3.32 -42.67 -13.79
C PRO A 108 2.84 -42.09 -12.46
N GLY A 109 1.71 -42.61 -11.95
CA GLY A 109 1.15 -42.13 -10.69
C GLY A 109 2.20 -42.16 -9.59
N PRO A 110 2.34 -41.11 -8.77
CA PRO A 110 3.25 -41.16 -7.64
C PRO A 110 2.80 -42.32 -6.75
N GLU A 111 3.68 -43.30 -6.55
CA GLU A 111 3.53 -44.30 -5.50
C GLU A 111 3.37 -43.53 -4.20
N ALA A 112 2.15 -43.50 -3.66
CA ALA A 112 1.89 -42.86 -2.38
C ALA A 112 2.71 -43.60 -1.33
N PRO A 113 3.54 -42.90 -0.53
CA PRO A 113 4.21 -43.54 0.60
C PRO A 113 3.15 -44.06 1.59
N GLU A 114 3.23 -45.35 1.95
CA GLU A 114 2.35 -46.04 2.91
C GLU A 114 2.29 -45.39 4.31
N GLU A 115 3.14 -44.41 4.61
CA GLU A 115 3.17 -43.68 5.90
C GLU A 115 1.95 -42.76 6.13
N LEU A 116 1.15 -42.45 5.10
CA LEU A 116 -0.05 -41.61 5.25
C LEU A 116 -1.32 -42.40 5.63
N GLU A 117 -1.24 -43.73 5.76
CA GLU A 117 -2.37 -44.59 6.15
C GLU A 117 -2.41 -44.90 7.65
N ASP A 118 -1.50 -44.36 8.46
CA ASP A 118 -1.57 -44.50 9.91
C ASP A 118 -2.82 -43.74 10.43
N PRO A 119 -3.81 -44.45 11.01
CA PRO A 119 -5.05 -43.84 11.49
C PRO A 119 -4.78 -42.74 12.53
N ALA A 120 -3.67 -42.82 13.27
CA ALA A 120 -3.29 -41.78 14.23
C ALA A 120 -2.91 -40.46 13.54
N VAL A 121 -2.24 -40.53 12.38
CA VAL A 121 -1.87 -39.35 11.58
C VAL A 121 -3.10 -38.74 10.92
N MET A 122 -4.07 -39.58 10.54
CA MET A 122 -5.35 -39.15 9.97
C MET A 122 -6.26 -38.47 10.99
N GLU A 123 -6.25 -38.93 12.24
CA GLU A 123 -6.95 -38.29 13.36
C GLU A 123 -6.32 -36.94 13.74
N LEU A 124 -4.99 -36.83 13.67
CA LEU A 124 -4.25 -35.58 13.87
C LEU A 124 -4.58 -34.56 12.76
N ALA A 125 -4.65 -35.02 11.51
CA ALA A 125 -5.04 -34.17 10.37
C ALA A 125 -6.52 -33.75 10.44
N ALA A 126 -7.41 -34.59 10.95
CA ALA A 126 -8.83 -34.27 11.13
C ALA A 126 -9.06 -33.21 12.23
N ASN A 127 -8.11 -33.04 13.15
CA ASN A 127 -8.14 -32.04 14.23
C ASN A 127 -7.12 -30.91 14.01
N LEU A 128 -6.87 -30.52 12.75
CA LEU A 128 -6.01 -29.38 12.39
C LEU A 128 -6.44 -28.05 13.04
N GLU A 129 -7.69 -27.91 13.45
CA GLU A 129 -8.21 -26.74 14.19
C GLU A 129 -7.58 -26.58 15.59
N LEU A 130 -6.96 -27.64 16.15
CA LEU A 130 -6.25 -27.58 17.43
C LEU A 130 -4.80 -27.11 17.29
N VAL A 131 -4.21 -27.22 16.09
CA VAL A 131 -2.80 -26.88 15.84
C VAL A 131 -2.63 -25.38 15.54
N GLU A 132 -3.69 -24.70 15.07
CA GLU A 132 -3.66 -23.26 14.82
C GLU A 132 -3.55 -22.42 16.11
N ASP A 133 -3.75 -23.00 17.30
CA ASP A 133 -3.66 -22.31 18.60
C ASP A 133 -2.32 -22.51 19.35
N TYR A 134 -1.32 -23.18 18.76
CA TYR A 134 0.00 -23.34 19.40
C TYR A 134 0.81 -22.04 19.49
N GLU A 135 0.48 -21.03 18.66
CA GLU A 135 1.13 -19.71 18.70
C GLU A 135 0.77 -18.92 19.98
N LEU A 136 -0.29 -19.32 20.70
CA LEU A 136 -0.74 -18.62 21.90
C LEU A 136 0.00 -19.04 23.19
N LEU A 137 0.77 -20.14 23.16
CA LEU A 137 1.41 -20.72 24.35
C LEU A 137 2.95 -20.58 24.38
N GLY A 138 3.58 -20.03 23.33
CA GLY A 138 5.01 -19.69 23.33
C GLY A 138 5.94 -20.89 23.53
N LEU A 139 5.55 -22.07 23.05
CA LEU A 139 6.35 -23.29 23.12
C LEU A 139 7.04 -23.50 21.76
N ASP A 140 8.35 -23.27 21.71
CA ASP A 140 9.14 -23.28 20.48
C ASP A 140 9.65 -24.69 20.11
N SER A 141 9.35 -25.72 20.90
CA SER A 141 9.79 -27.09 20.65
C SER A 141 8.83 -28.15 21.20
N PRO A 142 8.78 -29.36 20.58
CA PRO A 142 7.96 -30.48 21.06
C PRO A 142 8.47 -31.08 22.39
N GLU A 143 9.68 -30.72 22.82
CA GLU A 143 10.31 -31.20 24.06
C GLU A 143 9.71 -30.50 25.30
N ASP A 144 9.08 -29.33 25.15
CA ASP A 144 8.47 -28.57 26.25
C ASP A 144 7.15 -29.17 26.77
N LEU A 145 6.58 -30.17 26.07
CA LEU A 145 5.34 -30.86 26.45
C LEU A 145 5.56 -31.97 27.49
N GLU A 146 6.81 -32.30 27.82
CA GLU A 146 7.17 -33.38 28.76
C GLU A 146 6.73 -33.08 30.20
N VAL A 147 6.57 -31.79 30.54
CA VAL A 147 6.07 -31.33 31.85
C VAL A 147 4.58 -31.65 32.04
N VAL A 148 3.78 -31.65 30.97
CA VAL A 148 2.34 -31.97 31.02
C VAL A 148 2.12 -33.48 31.11
N ALA A 149 2.94 -34.28 30.43
CA ALA A 149 2.90 -35.74 30.53
C ALA A 149 3.19 -36.24 31.96
N SER A 150 4.02 -35.51 32.70
CA SER A 150 4.45 -35.86 34.05
C SER A 150 3.44 -35.49 35.16
N LEU A 151 2.41 -34.70 34.85
CA LEU A 151 1.36 -34.34 35.83
C LEU A 151 0.49 -35.54 36.21
N HIS A 152 0.35 -36.54 35.33
CA HIS A 152 -0.42 -37.75 35.62
C HIS A 152 0.26 -38.64 36.68
N GLU A 153 1.59 -38.55 36.84
CA GLU A 153 2.32 -39.31 37.86
C GLU A 153 2.22 -38.65 39.26
N LEU A 154 1.88 -37.36 39.35
CA LEU A 154 1.78 -36.63 40.63
C LEU A 154 0.37 -36.65 41.25
N GLU A 155 -0.66 -37.11 40.54
CA GLU A 155 -2.03 -37.23 41.07
C GLU A 155 -2.30 -38.57 41.79
N VAL A 156 -1.38 -39.54 41.71
CA VAL A 156 -1.51 -40.87 42.33
C VAL A 156 -0.78 -40.96 43.69
N ALA A 157 -0.21 -39.85 44.18
CA ALA A 157 0.39 -39.76 45.52
C ALA A 157 -0.44 -38.88 46.48
N GLN A 158 -1.72 -39.23 46.66
CA GLN A 158 -2.44 -39.08 47.93
C GLN A 158 -3.22 -40.36 48.24
#